data_AF-A0A973CQM5-F1
#
_entry.id   AF-A0A973CQM5-F1
#
_cell.length_a   1.000
_cell.length_b   1.000
_cell.length_c   1.000
_cell.angle_alpha   90.00
_cell.angle_beta   90.00
_cell.angle_gamma   90.00
#
_symmetry.space_group_name_H-M   'P 1'
#
loop_
_entity.id
_entity.type
_entity.pdbx_description
1 polymer ?
#
loop_
_entity_poly.entity_id
_entity_poly.type
_entity_poly.pdbx_seq_one_letter_code
_entity_poly.pdbx_strand_id
1 'polypeptide(L)' 'KIALVPFILKSVGGVRKMNQADGIHPNSLGHKKVAETIWPVLNKLLK' A
#
# COMPACT_ATOMS: atom_id res chain seq x y z
N LYS A 1 -15.47 -0.95 17.07
CA LYS A 1 -15.50 -0.44 15.67
C LYS A 1 -14.16 -0.77 15.02
N ILE A 2 -14.13 -1.36 13.84
CA ILE A 2 -12.88 -1.77 13.16
C ILE A 2 -12.48 -0.69 12.14
N ALA A 3 -11.19 -0.34 12.08
CA ALA A 3 -10.67 0.57 11.06
C ALA A 3 -10.33 -0.20 9.79
N LEU A 4 -10.67 0.38 8.63
CA LEU A 4 -10.49 -0.25 7.32
C LEU A 4 -9.56 0.59 6.45
N VAL A 5 -8.69 -0.09 5.70
CA VAL A 5 -7.98 0.48 4.54
C VAL A 5 -8.71 -0.02 3.30
N PRO A 6 -9.48 0.82 2.59
CA PRO A 6 -10.39 0.35 1.53
C PRO A 6 -9.69 -0.39 0.39
N PHE A 7 -8.45 0.01 0.05
CA PHE A 7 -7.64 -0.67 -0.95
C PHE A 7 -6.14 -0.47 -0.68
N ILE A 8 -5.47 -1.54 -0.24
CA ILE A 8 -4.06 -1.50 0.15
C ILE A 8 -3.09 -1.25 -1.01
N LEU A 9 -3.46 -1.66 -2.23
CA LEU A 9 -2.63 -1.51 -3.44
C LEU A 9 -3.01 -0.30 -4.29
N LYS A 10 -3.65 0.73 -3.70
CA LYS A 10 -4.02 1.96 -4.41
C LYS A 10 -2.79 2.59 -5.06
N SER A 11 -2.86 2.77 -6.39
CA SER A 11 -1.75 3.28 -7.21
C SER A 11 -0.48 2.41 -7.23
N VAL A 12 -0.59 1.15 -6.82
CA VAL A 12 0.50 0.15 -6.83
C VAL A 12 0.14 -1.04 -7.73
N GLY A 13 -1.03 -1.64 -7.53
CA GLY A 13 -1.46 -2.82 -8.29
C GLY A 13 -1.52 -2.54 -9.80
N GLY A 14 -0.88 -3.39 -10.60
CA GLY A 14 -0.83 -3.25 -12.07
C GLY A 14 0.09 -2.13 -12.59
N VAL A 15 0.71 -1.34 -11.71
CA VAL A 15 1.68 -0.31 -12.12
C VAL A 15 3.05 -0.94 -12.26
N ARG A 16 3.50 -1.21 -13.50
CA ARG A 16 4.76 -1.94 -13.77
C ARG A 16 5.98 -1.38 -13.00
N LYS A 17 6.10 -0.06 -12.88
CA LYS A 17 7.20 0.60 -12.13
C LYS A 17 7.18 0.31 -10.62
N MET A 18 6.04 -0.09 -10.09
CA MET A 18 5.82 -0.36 -8.66
C MET A 18 5.83 -1.85 -8.31
N ASN A 19 5.94 -2.74 -9.31
CA ASN A 19 5.89 -4.19 -9.11
C ASN A 19 7.20 -4.86 -9.54
N GLN A 20 7.37 -6.10 -9.10
CA GLN A 20 8.44 -7.01 -9.48
C GLN A 20 8.19 -7.57 -10.89
N ALA A 21 9.09 -8.43 -11.38
CA ALA A 21 9.01 -8.97 -12.74
C ALA A 21 7.71 -9.75 -13.01
N ASP A 22 7.09 -10.33 -11.98
CA ASP A 22 5.80 -11.02 -12.07
C ASP A 22 4.59 -10.09 -12.26
N GLY A 23 4.77 -8.78 -12.07
CA GLY A 23 3.71 -7.78 -12.23
C GLY A 23 2.64 -7.76 -11.13
N ILE A 24 2.75 -8.59 -10.08
CA ILE A 24 1.75 -8.70 -9.01
C ILE A 24 2.31 -8.45 -7.60
N HIS A 25 3.62 -8.58 -7.40
CA HIS A 25 4.26 -8.27 -6.13
C HIS A 25 4.86 -6.87 -6.15
N PRO A 26 4.62 -6.01 -5.14
CA PRO A 26 5.27 -4.71 -5.06
C PRO A 26 6.81 -4.82 -4.97
N ASN A 27 7.51 -3.86 -5.57
CA ASN A 27 8.94 -3.64 -5.34
C ASN A 27 9.16 -2.63 -4.20
N SER A 28 10.40 -2.19 -3.96
CA SER A 28 10.71 -1.24 -2.88
C SER A 28 9.92 0.08 -2.96
N LEU A 29 9.73 0.62 -4.17
CA LEU A 29 8.93 1.83 -4.39
C LEU A 29 7.44 1.54 -4.15
N GLY A 30 6.95 0.39 -4.61
CA GLY A 30 5.58 -0.06 -4.35
C GLY A 30 5.29 -0.21 -2.86
N HIS A 31 6.18 -0.85 -2.10
CA HIS A 31 6.04 -1.00 -0.65
C HIS A 31 6.05 0.34 0.09
N LYS A 32 6.89 1.30 -0.31
CA LYS A 32 6.84 2.67 0.24
C LYS A 32 5.45 3.28 0.05
N LYS A 33 4.85 3.12 -1.13
CA LYS A 33 3.51 3.65 -1.41
C LYS A 33 2.39 2.93 -0.66
N VAL A 34 2.52 1.62 -0.46
CA VAL A 34 1.62 0.83 0.41
C VAL A 34 1.68 1.37 1.83
N ALA A 35 2.86 1.61 2.39
CA ALA A 35 3.02 2.15 3.74
C ALA A 35 2.37 3.55 3.86
N GLU A 36 2.58 4.44 2.89
CA GLU A 36 1.92 5.75 2.81
C GLU A 36 0.38 5.64 2.78
N THR A 37 -0.15 4.59 2.15
CA THR A 37 -1.60 4.35 2.05
C THR A 37 -2.19 3.89 3.38
N ILE A 38 -1.43 3.09 4.15
CA ILE A 38 -1.87 2.53 5.45
C ILE A 38 -1.69 3.55 6.58
N TRP A 39 -0.63 4.36 6.53
CA TRP A 39 -0.19 5.21 7.66
C TRP A 39 -1.29 6.13 8.22
N PRO A 40 -2.13 6.82 7.42
CA PRO A 40 -3.17 7.70 7.96
C PRO A 40 -4.22 6.98 8.80
N VAL A 41 -4.46 5.68 8.53
CA VAL A 41 -5.38 4.84 9.30
C VAL A 41 -4.67 4.32 10.54
N LEU A 42 -3.47 3.75 10.38
CA LEU A 42 -2.70 3.18 11.48
C LEU A 42 -2.32 4.23 12.54
N ASN A 43 -1.89 5.41 12.11
CA ASN A 43 -1.53 6.52 13.00
C ASN A 43 -2.69 7.03 13.87
N LYS A 44 -3.95 6.85 13.44
CA LYS A 44 -5.14 7.18 14.26
C LYS A 44 -5.46 6.12 15.30
N LEU A 45 -4.91 4.91 15.16
CA LEU A 45 -5.09 3.80 16.10
C LEU A 45 -3.97 3.73 17.14
N LEU A 46 -2.78 4.20 16.78
CA LEU A 46 -1.61 4.22 17.66
C LEU A 46 -1.54 5.47 18.55
N LYS A 47 -2.45 6.43 18.35
CA LYS A 47 -2.64 7.62 19.18
C LYS A 47 -3.91 7.47 19.99
#